data_AF-A0AAE3ZJG1-F1
#
_entry.id   AF-A0AAE3ZJG1-F1
#
_cell.length_a   1.000
_cell.length_b   1.000
_cell.length_c   1.000
_cell.angle_alpha   90.00
_cell.angle_beta   90.00
_cell.angle_gamma   90.00
#
_symmetry.space_group_name_H-M   'P 1'
#
loop_
_entity.id
_entity.type
_entity.pdbx_description
1 polymer ?
#
loop_
_entity_poly.entity_id
_entity_poly.type
_entity_poly.pdbx_seq_one_letter_code
_entity_poly.pdbx_strand_id
1 'polypeptide(L)'
;MTRRRRLSLVWLVSVIGMVAIVALQVGPNRHRMEDDLTRRSAQALAQVAGLSPVEVAFTGRDGVLRAGDEATASRAREIVARLEGVRTVRAVVPPKAEPVRPPAPSLRVAIADGRVTLTGTVPAVADRDLIRDAVDGFATVDDRVVAGEVTGDGLAGLPALLAGLPRRAAELTVELAAGVLTLTGTAGSETEWIALTTAARGTGLTVVDRLGVVDLGAQLADVPPLLFPEGSAWLSPQAQRNLWRTAGLLNAYPSATVRIEGHTDAFEAGDPLSAERAVAVRDVLVSFGIDGGRLTTDGLAHDRPDRPDDTDDGRAHNRRAVLAVTGPAGP
;
A
#
# COMPACT_ATOMS: atom_id res chain seq x y z
N MET A 1 18.11 33.15 2.56
CA MET A 1 17.79 33.37 3.99
C MET A 1 16.30 33.18 4.21
N THR A 2 15.92 32.68 5.40
CA THR A 2 14.56 32.35 5.89
C THR A 2 14.08 30.96 5.47
N ARG A 3 13.68 30.04 6.35
CA ARG A 3 12.93 30.15 7.61
C ARG A 3 13.48 29.25 8.73
N ARG A 4 13.71 29.83 9.92
CA ARG A 4 13.56 29.15 11.21
C ARG A 4 12.08 28.78 11.42
N ARG A 5 11.78 27.58 11.92
CA ARG A 5 10.66 27.31 12.86
C ARG A 5 11.09 26.15 13.79
N ARG A 6 11.52 26.44 15.03
CA ARG A 6 10.70 26.68 16.24
C ARG A 6 10.00 25.41 16.74
N LEU A 7 10.76 24.47 17.31
CA LEU A 7 10.30 23.69 18.48
C LEU A 7 10.88 24.38 19.72
N SER A 8 10.15 25.41 20.13
CA SER A 8 9.31 25.44 21.33
C SER A 8 10.15 25.91 22.51
N LEU A 9 10.51 27.20 22.42
CA LEU A 9 10.82 28.08 23.54
C LEU A 9 9.87 27.84 24.73
N VAL A 10 8.64 27.41 24.46
CA VAL A 10 7.64 26.95 25.42
C VAL A 10 8.14 25.79 26.30
N TRP A 11 8.86 24.80 25.75
CA TRP A 11 9.40 23.68 26.53
C TRP A 11 10.55 24.13 27.43
N LEU A 12 11.43 25.01 26.93
CA LEU A 12 12.53 25.57 27.72
C LEU A 12 11.99 26.48 28.83
N VAL A 13 10.99 27.32 28.53
CA VAL A 13 10.33 28.21 29.49
C VAL A 13 9.52 27.43 30.52
N SER A 14 8.88 26.32 30.14
CA SER A 14 8.17 25.45 31.09
C SER A 14 9.11 24.72 32.03
N VAL A 15 10.26 24.24 31.55
CA VAL A 15 11.29 23.60 32.39
C VAL A 15 11.94 24.63 33.32
N ILE A 16 12.27 25.83 32.81
CA ILE A 16 12.81 26.93 33.63
C ILE A 16 11.77 27.40 34.66
N GLY A 17 10.50 27.50 34.27
CA GLY A 17 9.39 27.87 35.17
C GLY A 17 9.17 26.83 36.27
N MET A 18 9.25 25.53 35.96
CA MET A 18 9.16 24.46 36.94
C MET A 18 10.33 24.51 37.93
N VAL A 19 11.56 24.74 37.44
CA VAL A 19 12.74 24.92 38.30
C VAL A 19 12.62 26.16 39.18
N ALA A 20 12.08 27.26 38.65
CA ALA A 20 11.84 28.49 39.42
C ALA A 20 10.76 28.32 40.51
N ILE A 21 9.70 27.56 40.22
CA ILE A 21 8.63 27.27 41.20
C ILE A 21 9.14 26.33 42.30
N VAL A 22 9.97 25.34 41.95
CA VAL A 22 10.64 24.47 42.94
C VAL A 22 11.63 25.27 43.78
N ALA A 23 12.34 26.24 43.19
CA ALA A 23 13.24 27.14 43.90
C ALA A 23 12.52 28.10 44.88
N LEU A 24 11.25 28.42 44.62
CA LEU A 24 10.44 29.29 45.48
C LEU A 24 9.79 28.56 46.68
N GLN A 25 9.70 27.22 46.66
CA GLN A 25 9.01 26.45 47.71
C GLN A 25 9.91 25.88 48.81
N VAL A 26 11.24 26.02 48.72
CA VAL A 26 12.19 25.42 49.68
C VAL A 26 12.90 26.53 50.46
N GLY A 27 12.61 26.66 51.75
CA GLY A 27 12.97 27.82 52.59
C GLY A 27 14.47 28.07 52.89
N PRO A 28 14.78 29.15 53.65
CA PRO A 28 16.04 29.91 53.54
C PRO A 28 17.30 29.31 54.17
N ASN A 29 17.22 28.12 54.79
CA ASN A 29 18.35 27.53 55.54
C ASN A 29 18.93 26.24 54.93
N ARG A 30 18.29 25.64 53.91
CA ARG A 30 18.85 24.46 53.21
C ARG A 30 19.88 24.84 52.13
N HIS A 31 19.84 26.07 51.62
CA HIS A 31 20.64 26.50 50.48
C HIS A 31 22.12 26.73 50.79
N ARG A 32 22.52 27.03 52.03
CA ARG A 32 23.92 27.42 52.29
C ARG A 32 24.94 26.32 51.98
N MET A 33 24.64 25.05 52.28
CA MET A 33 25.59 23.96 52.05
C MET A 33 25.58 23.49 50.60
N GLU A 34 24.40 23.38 49.99
CA GLU A 34 24.25 22.98 48.59
C GLU A 34 24.85 24.03 47.65
N ASP A 35 24.59 25.31 47.91
CA ASP A 35 25.16 26.42 47.13
C ASP A 35 26.67 26.51 47.29
N ASP A 36 27.18 26.25 48.49
CA ASP A 36 28.62 26.25 48.77
C ASP A 36 29.34 25.07 48.11
N LEU A 37 28.78 23.85 48.20
CA LEU A 37 29.31 22.68 47.48
C LEU A 37 29.22 22.85 45.96
N THR A 38 28.11 23.41 45.46
CA THR A 38 27.93 23.71 44.03
C THR A 38 28.96 24.74 43.56
N ARG A 39 29.16 25.83 44.32
CA ARG A 39 30.14 26.87 44.01
C ARG A 39 31.58 26.36 44.03
N ARG A 40 31.96 25.60 45.07
CA ARG A 40 33.30 25.01 45.19
C ARG A 40 33.56 23.98 44.08
N SER A 41 32.54 23.19 43.73
CA SER A 41 32.62 22.25 42.61
C SER A 41 32.78 22.97 41.28
N ALA A 42 32.01 24.03 41.03
CA ALA A 42 32.15 24.84 39.83
C ALA A 42 33.54 25.50 39.73
N GLN A 43 34.08 26.02 40.84
CA GLN A 43 35.43 26.59 40.89
C GLN A 43 36.52 25.54 40.63
N ALA A 44 36.43 24.37 41.26
CA ALA A 44 37.40 23.29 41.07
C ALA A 44 37.39 22.74 39.64
N LEU A 45 36.22 22.63 39.03
CA LEU A 45 36.07 22.20 37.63
C LEU A 45 36.57 23.27 36.64
N ALA A 46 36.38 24.56 36.95
CA ALA A 46 36.87 25.66 36.11
C ALA A 46 38.41 25.78 36.07
N GLN A 47 39.11 25.28 37.09
CA GLN A 47 40.58 25.27 37.13
C GLN A 47 41.21 24.20 36.22
N VAL A 48 40.42 23.24 35.75
CA VAL A 48 40.93 22.15 34.91
C VAL A 48 40.56 22.41 33.45
N ALA A 49 41.58 22.61 32.62
CA ALA A 49 41.40 22.83 31.20
C ALA A 49 40.72 21.63 30.51
N GLY A 50 39.69 21.89 29.71
CA GLY A 50 39.02 20.89 28.87
C GLY A 50 37.81 20.17 29.49
N LEU A 51 37.33 20.57 30.67
CA LEU A 51 36.14 19.98 31.32
C LEU A 51 34.82 20.75 31.08
N SER A 52 34.72 21.56 30.02
CA SER A 52 33.52 22.37 29.75
C SER A 52 32.71 21.83 28.57
N PRO A 53 31.36 21.77 28.65
CA PRO A 53 30.50 22.14 29.78
C PRO A 53 30.20 20.96 30.72
N VAL A 54 30.43 21.16 32.03
CA VAL A 54 30.02 20.22 33.10
C VAL A 54 29.17 20.97 34.11
N GLU A 55 27.97 20.45 34.37
CA GLU A 55 27.06 20.97 35.38
C GLU A 55 27.05 20.05 36.60
N VAL A 56 27.03 20.64 37.80
CA VAL A 56 26.96 19.89 39.05
C VAL A 56 25.87 20.49 39.91
N ALA A 57 25.00 19.64 40.44
CA ALA A 57 23.98 20.01 41.40
C ALA A 57 24.07 19.09 42.63
N PHE A 58 23.82 19.63 43.81
CA PHE A 58 23.84 18.87 45.06
C PHE A 58 22.45 18.80 45.68
N THR A 59 22.18 17.68 46.35
CA THR A 59 21.06 17.53 47.29
C THR A 59 21.65 17.05 48.60
N GLY A 60 21.72 17.94 49.59
CA GLY A 60 22.54 17.76 50.78
C GLY A 60 24.03 17.62 50.43
N ARG A 61 24.59 16.42 50.66
CA ARG A 61 26.01 16.08 50.41
C ARG A 61 26.21 15.19 49.18
N ASP A 62 25.13 14.83 48.48
CA ASP A 62 25.19 13.98 47.29
C ASP A 62 25.05 14.83 46.03
N GLY A 63 26.01 14.69 45.12
CA GLY A 63 26.10 15.44 43.88
C GLY A 63 25.65 14.63 42.67
N VAL A 64 24.98 15.28 41.74
CA VAL A 64 24.73 14.77 40.39
C VAL A 64 25.49 15.66 39.41
N LEU A 65 26.34 15.03 38.60
CA LEU A 65 27.19 15.67 37.62
C LEU A 65 26.72 15.32 36.20
N ARG A 66 26.51 16.31 35.35
CA ARG A 66 26.21 16.13 33.92
C ARG A 66 27.39 16.57 33.08
N ALA A 67 27.87 15.67 32.23
CA ALA A 67 28.98 15.90 31.31
C ALA A 67 28.63 15.37 29.92
N GLY A 68 29.23 15.93 28.86
CA GLY A 68 28.92 15.56 27.47
C GLY A 68 29.44 14.19 27.03
N ASP A 69 30.43 13.63 27.72
CA ASP A 69 31.05 12.35 27.41
C ASP A 69 31.59 11.65 28.68
N GLU A 70 31.81 10.34 28.59
CA GLU A 70 32.22 9.49 29.71
C GLU A 70 33.62 9.82 30.26
N ALA A 71 34.55 10.28 29.40
CA ALA A 71 35.91 10.62 29.82
C ALA A 71 35.91 11.92 30.64
N THR A 72 35.18 12.93 30.18
CA THR A 72 34.95 14.18 30.91
C THR A 72 34.19 13.93 32.21
N ALA A 73 33.15 13.08 32.19
CA ALA A 73 32.36 12.72 33.37
C ALA A 73 33.21 12.05 34.45
N SER A 74 34.07 11.11 34.05
CA SER A 74 34.96 10.39 34.94
C SER A 74 35.95 11.31 35.64
N ARG A 75 36.61 12.19 34.86
CA ARG A 75 37.57 13.19 35.39
C ARG A 75 36.90 14.19 36.33
N ALA A 76 35.73 14.71 35.92
CA ALA A 76 34.99 15.68 36.71
C ALA A 76 34.46 15.07 38.02
N ARG A 77 34.00 13.82 37.98
CA ARG A 77 33.57 13.08 39.19
C ARG A 77 34.70 12.94 40.20
N GLU A 78 35.93 12.64 39.75
CA GLU A 78 37.09 12.47 40.62
C GLU A 78 37.49 13.79 41.31
N ILE A 79 37.34 14.92 40.64
CA ILE A 79 37.60 16.25 41.21
C ILE A 79 36.56 16.58 42.28
N VAL A 80 35.27 16.41 41.96
CA VAL A 80 34.17 16.75 42.86
C VAL A 80 34.10 15.82 44.07
N ALA A 81 34.42 14.53 43.90
CA ALA A 81 34.42 13.56 45.00
C ALA A 81 35.53 13.82 46.04
N ARG A 82 36.58 14.57 45.69
CA ARG A 82 37.67 14.96 46.61
C ARG A 82 37.37 16.22 47.42
N LEU A 83 36.26 16.91 47.15
CA LEU A 83 35.90 18.13 47.87
C LEU A 83 35.37 17.80 49.28
N GLU A 84 35.85 18.55 50.27
CA GLU A 84 35.36 18.42 51.63
C GLU A 84 33.87 18.74 51.74
N GLY A 85 33.13 17.82 52.37
CA GLY A 85 31.68 17.91 52.53
C GLY A 85 30.88 17.12 51.49
N VAL A 86 31.50 16.60 50.43
CA VAL A 86 30.85 15.70 49.48
C VAL A 86 30.80 14.27 50.05
N ARG A 87 29.70 13.54 49.84
CA ARG A 87 29.55 12.14 50.25
C ARG A 87 29.55 11.20 49.05
N THR A 88 28.70 11.46 48.07
CA THR A 88 28.66 10.70 46.81
C THR A 88 28.51 11.64 45.63
N VAL A 89 29.03 11.23 44.47
CA VAL A 89 28.84 11.96 43.21
C VAL A 89 28.48 10.95 42.13
N ARG A 90 27.31 11.13 41.52
CA ARG A 90 26.88 10.34 40.38
C ARG A 90 27.08 11.15 39.09
N ALA A 91 27.84 10.60 38.16
CA ALA A 91 27.89 11.12 36.81
C ALA A 91 26.68 10.63 35.99
N VAL A 92 26.08 11.53 35.23
CA VAL A 92 25.02 11.28 34.26
C VAL A 92 25.50 11.82 32.92
N VAL A 93 25.94 10.90 32.06
CA VAL A 93 26.23 11.23 30.67
C VAL A 93 24.94 11.04 29.88
N PRO A 94 24.45 12.05 29.15
CA PRO A 94 23.32 11.84 28.27
C PRO A 94 23.70 10.75 27.26
N PRO A 95 22.81 9.81 26.94
CA PRO A 95 23.09 8.83 25.90
C PRO A 95 23.50 9.58 24.63
N LYS A 96 24.65 9.22 24.06
CA LYS A 96 25.11 9.78 22.79
C LYS A 96 23.95 9.65 21.81
N ALA A 97 23.45 10.77 21.29
CA ALA A 97 22.38 10.74 20.30
C ALA A 97 22.84 9.84 19.16
N GLU A 98 22.16 8.70 18.99
CA GLU A 98 22.38 7.87 17.82
C GLU A 98 22.03 8.73 16.60
N PRO A 99 22.87 8.73 15.54
CA PRO A 99 22.51 9.44 14.33
C PRO A 99 21.16 8.90 13.86
N VAL A 100 20.14 9.77 13.82
CA VAL A 100 18.83 9.43 13.29
C VAL A 100 19.03 9.13 11.82
N ARG A 101 19.14 7.84 11.47
CA ARG A 101 19.21 7.44 10.07
C ARG A 101 17.84 7.76 9.46
N PRO A 102 17.76 8.51 8.35
CA PRO A 102 16.49 8.80 7.72
C PRO A 102 15.77 7.49 7.38
N PRO A 103 14.44 7.44 7.54
CA PRO A 103 13.68 6.25 7.19
C PRO A 103 13.87 5.88 5.70
N ALA A 104 13.69 4.61 5.38
CA ALA A 104 13.62 4.16 3.99
C ALA A 104 12.35 4.71 3.32
N PRO A 105 12.34 4.89 1.98
CA PRO A 105 11.13 5.25 1.27
C PRO A 105 10.04 4.18 1.45
N SER A 106 8.78 4.63 1.46
CA SER A 106 7.61 3.76 1.52
C SER A 106 6.57 4.20 0.50
N LEU A 107 5.91 3.24 -0.12
CA LEU A 107 4.82 3.49 -1.05
C LEU A 107 3.81 2.36 -0.94
N ARG A 108 2.53 2.69 -0.80
CA ARG A 108 1.42 1.75 -0.89
C ARG A 108 0.45 2.26 -1.94
N VAL A 109 0.23 1.42 -2.95
CA VAL A 109 -0.71 1.62 -4.05
C VAL A 109 -1.81 0.58 -3.88
N ALA A 110 -3.02 1.03 -3.57
CA ALA A 110 -4.19 0.17 -3.43
C ALA A 110 -5.19 0.46 -4.55
N ILE A 111 -5.59 -0.58 -5.27
CA ILE A 111 -6.60 -0.55 -6.33
C ILE A 111 -7.84 -1.27 -5.82
N ALA A 112 -8.97 -0.56 -5.86
CA ALA A 112 -10.29 -1.10 -5.57
C ALA A 112 -11.33 -0.38 -6.45
N ASP A 113 -12.21 -1.13 -7.11
CA ASP A 113 -13.33 -0.59 -7.90
C ASP A 113 -12.92 0.46 -8.95
N GLY A 114 -11.77 0.27 -9.62
CA GLY A 114 -11.24 1.21 -10.61
C GLY A 114 -10.71 2.54 -10.04
N ARG A 115 -10.71 2.69 -8.72
CA ARG A 115 -10.02 3.76 -7.99
C ARG A 115 -8.65 3.26 -7.52
N VAL A 116 -7.65 4.12 -7.66
CA VAL A 116 -6.33 3.90 -7.07
C VAL A 116 -6.09 4.90 -5.95
N THR A 117 -5.53 4.42 -4.84
CA THR A 117 -5.11 5.22 -3.69
C THR A 117 -3.61 5.08 -3.49
N LEU A 118 -2.90 6.19 -3.49
CA LEU A 118 -1.45 6.26 -3.29
C LEU A 118 -1.18 6.85 -1.90
N THR A 119 -0.36 6.17 -1.10
CA THR A 119 0.06 6.63 0.23
C THR A 119 1.52 6.30 0.44
N GLY A 120 2.27 7.13 1.18
CA GLY A 120 3.66 6.84 1.51
C GLY A 120 4.55 8.08 1.51
N THR A 121 5.84 7.84 1.69
CA THR A 121 6.87 8.88 1.76
C THR A 121 7.97 8.60 0.75
N VAL A 122 8.23 9.58 -0.12
CA VAL A 122 9.26 9.52 -1.17
C VAL A 122 10.36 10.58 -0.94
N PRO A 123 11.57 10.39 -1.52
CA PRO A 123 12.69 11.32 -1.32
C PRO A 123 12.47 12.70 -1.93
N ALA A 124 11.90 12.76 -3.14
CA ALA A 124 11.70 14.01 -3.86
C ALA A 124 10.28 14.15 -4.42
N VAL A 125 9.87 15.39 -4.67
CA VAL A 125 8.60 15.70 -5.37
C VAL A 125 8.60 15.10 -6.77
N ALA A 126 9.74 15.09 -7.46
CA ALA A 126 9.87 14.46 -8.78
C ALA A 126 9.54 12.95 -8.76
N ASP A 127 9.90 12.24 -7.68
CA ASP A 127 9.56 10.81 -7.55
C ASP A 127 8.05 10.62 -7.38
N ARG A 128 7.41 11.49 -6.61
CA ARG A 128 5.95 11.51 -6.47
C ARG A 128 5.27 11.75 -7.81
N ASP A 129 5.76 12.72 -8.59
CA ASP A 129 5.19 13.06 -9.88
C ASP A 129 5.29 11.87 -10.86
N LEU A 130 6.44 11.17 -10.91
CA LEU A 130 6.59 9.95 -11.71
C LEU A 130 5.65 8.82 -11.29
N ILE A 131 5.45 8.63 -9.98
CA ILE A 131 4.50 7.65 -9.45
C ILE A 131 3.07 8.02 -9.83
N ARG A 132 2.73 9.31 -9.77
CA ARG A 132 1.42 9.83 -10.14
C ARG A 132 1.14 9.61 -11.63
N ASP A 133 2.05 10.01 -12.49
CA ASP A 133 1.93 9.87 -13.95
C ASP A 133 1.72 8.40 -14.35
N ALA A 134 2.39 7.45 -13.69
CA ALA A 134 2.24 6.02 -13.97
C ALA A 134 0.82 5.48 -13.70
N VAL A 135 0.06 6.16 -12.83
CA VAL A 135 -1.31 5.78 -12.46
C VAL A 135 -2.40 6.68 -13.05
N ASP A 136 -2.05 7.65 -13.90
CA ASP A 136 -3.05 8.58 -14.48
C ASP A 136 -4.08 7.91 -15.40
N GLY A 137 -3.83 6.67 -15.85
CA GLY A 137 -4.81 5.87 -16.61
C GLY A 137 -5.96 5.30 -15.79
N PHE A 138 -5.99 5.48 -14.46
CA PHE A 138 -7.11 5.06 -13.62
C PHE A 138 -8.25 6.09 -13.62
N ALA A 139 -9.49 5.61 -13.50
CA ALA A 139 -10.68 6.48 -13.51
C ALA A 139 -10.71 7.47 -12.35
N THR A 140 -10.12 7.12 -11.20
CA THR A 140 -9.99 8.00 -10.03
C THR A 140 -8.69 7.72 -9.33
N VAL A 141 -7.93 8.77 -9.01
CA VAL A 141 -6.61 8.67 -8.37
C VAL A 141 -6.58 9.57 -7.12
N ASP A 142 -6.63 8.95 -5.94
CA ASP A 142 -6.45 9.60 -4.63
C ASP A 142 -4.97 9.55 -4.23
N ASP A 143 -4.25 10.67 -4.42
CA ASP A 143 -2.83 10.77 -4.11
C ASP A 143 -2.59 11.46 -2.77
N ARG A 144 -2.01 10.71 -1.84
CA ARG A 144 -1.60 11.14 -0.50
C ARG A 144 -0.11 10.87 -0.24
N VAL A 145 0.68 10.73 -1.29
CA VAL A 145 2.13 10.57 -1.20
C VAL A 145 2.76 11.91 -0.82
N VAL A 146 3.71 11.88 0.10
CA VAL A 146 4.44 13.06 0.55
C VAL A 146 5.92 12.94 0.27
N ALA A 147 6.56 14.05 -0.11
CA ALA A 147 8.02 14.11 -0.16
C ALA A 147 8.57 14.40 1.26
N GLY A 148 9.58 13.64 1.69
CA GLY A 148 10.16 13.76 3.03
C GLY A 148 11.63 13.37 3.07
N GLU A 149 12.28 13.58 4.22
CA GLU A 149 13.66 13.14 4.45
C GLU A 149 13.70 11.61 4.59
N VAL A 150 13.82 10.92 3.46
CA VAL A 150 14.05 9.48 3.36
C VAL A 150 15.33 9.22 2.57
N THR A 151 16.05 8.15 2.93
CA THR A 151 17.27 7.74 2.23
C THR A 151 17.14 6.30 1.76
N GLY A 152 17.39 6.06 0.47
CA GLY A 152 17.40 4.72 -0.11
C GLY A 152 16.99 4.71 -1.58
N ASP A 153 17.55 3.76 -2.31
CA ASP A 153 17.14 3.43 -3.68
C ASP A 153 15.95 2.46 -3.65
N GLY A 154 15.17 2.40 -4.72
CA GLY A 154 14.05 1.45 -4.82
C GLY A 154 12.79 1.97 -5.50
N LEU A 155 12.77 3.24 -5.93
CA LEU A 155 11.65 3.81 -6.67
C LEU A 155 11.80 3.68 -8.19
N ALA A 156 13.02 3.47 -8.70
CA ALA A 156 13.33 3.56 -10.13
C ALA A 156 12.50 2.61 -11.03
N GLY A 157 12.23 1.39 -10.57
CA GLY A 157 11.42 0.42 -11.33
C GLY A 157 9.92 0.52 -11.09
N LEU A 158 9.48 1.28 -10.08
CA LEU A 158 8.07 1.33 -9.71
C LEU A 158 7.19 1.95 -10.80
N PRO A 159 7.54 3.07 -11.47
CA PRO A 159 6.70 3.63 -12.51
C PRO A 159 6.33 2.62 -13.61
N ALA A 160 7.27 1.77 -14.03
CA ALA A 160 7.01 0.74 -15.03
C ALA A 160 6.04 -0.34 -14.52
N LEU A 161 6.20 -0.79 -13.27
CA LEU A 161 5.27 -1.71 -12.62
C LEU A 161 3.87 -1.08 -12.49
N LEU A 162 3.80 0.16 -12.02
CA LEU A 162 2.56 0.90 -11.81
C LEU A 162 1.80 1.15 -13.12
N ALA A 163 2.54 1.42 -14.21
CA ALA A 163 1.97 1.58 -15.54
C ALA A 163 1.35 0.29 -16.09
N GLY A 164 1.90 -0.87 -15.71
CA GLY A 164 1.40 -2.19 -16.07
C GLY A 164 0.25 -2.70 -15.20
N LEU A 165 -0.19 -1.94 -14.18
CA LEU A 165 -1.26 -2.40 -13.31
C LEU A 165 -2.60 -2.49 -14.06
N PRO A 166 -3.38 -3.55 -13.80
CA PRO A 166 -4.73 -3.70 -14.34
C PRO A 166 -5.60 -2.52 -13.92
N ARG A 167 -6.06 -1.73 -14.89
CA ARG A 167 -6.90 -0.53 -14.64
C ARG A 167 -8.29 -0.86 -14.10
N ARG A 168 -8.66 -2.13 -14.20
CA ARG A 168 -9.96 -2.70 -13.87
C ARG A 168 -9.82 -3.88 -12.90
N ALA A 169 -8.71 -4.06 -12.18
CA ALA A 169 -8.65 -5.11 -11.16
C ALA A 169 -9.65 -4.83 -10.01
N ALA A 170 -10.23 -5.89 -9.44
CA ALA A 170 -11.15 -5.76 -8.32
C ALA A 170 -10.43 -5.40 -7.03
N GLU A 171 -9.36 -6.11 -6.67
CA GLU A 171 -8.53 -5.80 -5.51
C GLU A 171 -7.06 -6.15 -5.76
N LEU A 172 -6.20 -5.13 -5.76
CA LEU A 172 -4.75 -5.30 -5.89
C LEU A 172 -4.04 -4.24 -5.05
N THR A 173 -3.09 -4.67 -4.20
CA THR A 173 -2.23 -3.78 -3.43
C THR A 173 -0.77 -4.07 -3.71
N VAL A 174 -0.03 -3.01 -4.04
CA VAL A 174 1.42 -2.99 -4.21
C VAL A 174 2.01 -2.16 -3.09
N GLU A 175 2.87 -2.77 -2.26
CA GLU A 175 3.45 -2.11 -1.10
C GLU A 175 4.98 -2.21 -1.11
N LEU A 176 5.66 -1.07 -1.12
CA LEU A 176 7.09 -0.94 -0.88
C LEU A 176 7.31 -0.49 0.57
N ALA A 177 8.03 -1.30 1.33
CA ALA A 177 8.53 -0.94 2.65
C ALA A 177 9.92 -1.55 2.87
N ALA A 178 10.88 -0.72 3.30
CA ALA A 178 12.23 -1.15 3.64
C ALA A 178 12.93 -1.99 2.52
N GLY A 179 12.72 -1.62 1.25
CA GLY A 179 13.31 -2.31 0.10
C GLY A 179 12.62 -3.63 -0.30
N VAL A 180 11.53 -3.98 0.36
CA VAL A 180 10.69 -5.14 0.03
C VAL A 180 9.43 -4.66 -0.68
N LEU A 181 9.19 -5.21 -1.87
CA LEU A 181 7.99 -4.99 -2.66
C LEU A 181 7.04 -6.17 -2.45
N THR A 182 5.89 -5.92 -1.84
CA THR A 182 4.85 -6.92 -1.59
C THR A 182 3.67 -6.70 -2.53
N LEU A 183 3.30 -7.75 -3.27
CA LEU A 183 2.08 -7.78 -4.08
C LEU A 183 1.02 -8.61 -3.37
N THR A 184 -0.18 -8.09 -3.22
CA THR A 184 -1.32 -8.76 -2.56
C THR A 184 -2.61 -8.50 -3.31
N GLY A 185 -3.54 -9.44 -3.31
CA GLY A 185 -4.82 -9.33 -4.02
C GLY A 185 -5.00 -10.45 -5.04
N THR A 186 -5.78 -10.20 -6.08
CA THR A 186 -6.11 -11.20 -7.11
C THR A 186 -5.76 -10.68 -8.50
N ALA A 187 -5.01 -11.48 -9.26
CA ALA A 187 -4.85 -11.32 -10.70
C ALA A 187 -6.01 -12.01 -11.43
N GLY A 188 -6.57 -11.37 -12.45
CA GLY A 188 -7.74 -11.87 -13.19
C GLY A 188 -7.43 -12.98 -14.20
N SER A 189 -6.16 -13.33 -14.40
CA SER A 189 -5.71 -14.43 -15.24
C SER A 189 -4.27 -14.82 -14.93
N GLU A 190 -3.84 -15.99 -15.39
CA GLU A 190 -2.45 -16.43 -15.27
C GLU A 190 -1.50 -15.50 -16.04
N THR A 191 -1.89 -15.03 -17.22
CA THR A 191 -1.13 -14.06 -18.03
C THR A 191 -0.91 -12.75 -17.28
N GLU A 192 -1.95 -12.24 -16.61
CA GLU A 192 -1.86 -11.02 -15.80
C GLU A 192 -0.93 -11.21 -14.60
N TRP A 193 -1.04 -12.33 -13.89
CA TRP A 193 -0.14 -12.67 -12.80
C TRP A 193 1.33 -12.75 -13.24
N ILE A 194 1.60 -13.39 -14.38
CA ILE A 194 2.95 -13.45 -14.97
C ILE A 194 3.45 -12.04 -15.29
N ALA A 195 2.62 -11.19 -15.90
CA ALA A 195 3.00 -9.83 -16.25
C ALA A 195 3.34 -8.99 -15.00
N LEU A 196 2.50 -9.04 -13.97
CA LEU A 196 2.71 -8.33 -12.70
C LEU A 196 3.97 -8.79 -11.97
N THR A 197 4.15 -10.11 -11.82
CA THR A 197 5.33 -10.65 -11.13
C THR A 197 6.62 -10.41 -11.91
N THR A 198 6.57 -10.44 -13.25
CA THR A 198 7.72 -10.10 -14.09
C THR A 198 8.08 -8.62 -13.97
N ALA A 199 7.10 -7.72 -14.05
CA ALA A 199 7.31 -6.29 -13.86
C ALA A 199 7.87 -5.98 -12.46
N ALA A 200 7.35 -6.64 -11.42
CA ALA A 200 7.82 -6.48 -10.05
C ALA A 200 9.26 -6.96 -9.88
N ARG A 201 9.63 -8.11 -10.45
CA ARG A 201 11.02 -8.61 -10.44
C ARG A 201 11.96 -7.69 -11.23
N GLY A 202 11.47 -7.05 -12.29
CA GLY A 202 12.19 -6.06 -13.08
C GLY A 202 12.55 -4.78 -12.31
N THR A 203 11.96 -4.54 -11.13
CA THR A 203 12.29 -3.37 -10.30
C THR A 203 13.64 -3.45 -9.61
N GLY A 204 14.24 -4.64 -9.52
CA GLY A 204 15.47 -4.89 -8.74
C GLY A 204 15.26 -4.98 -7.22
N LEU A 205 14.01 -4.90 -6.75
CA LEU A 205 13.65 -5.04 -5.33
C LEU A 205 13.48 -6.50 -4.92
N THR A 206 13.50 -6.75 -3.60
CA THR A 206 13.07 -8.05 -3.07
C THR A 206 11.56 -8.15 -3.18
N VAL A 207 11.05 -9.08 -4.01
CA VAL A 207 9.61 -9.23 -4.28
C VAL A 207 9.02 -10.34 -3.41
N VAL A 208 7.95 -10.01 -2.69
CA VAL A 208 7.07 -10.95 -1.98
C VAL A 208 5.75 -11.01 -2.72
N ASP A 209 5.50 -12.14 -3.39
CA ASP A 209 4.25 -12.39 -4.11
C ASP A 209 3.24 -13.09 -3.20
N ARG A 210 2.07 -12.47 -3.03
CA ARG A 210 0.89 -13.01 -2.34
C ARG A 210 -0.37 -12.81 -3.20
N LEU A 211 -0.22 -12.82 -4.52
CA LEU A 211 -1.33 -12.75 -5.44
C LEU A 211 -2.03 -14.11 -5.55
N GLY A 212 -3.36 -14.11 -5.49
CA GLY A 212 -4.18 -15.20 -6.00
C GLY A 212 -4.41 -15.03 -7.50
N VAL A 213 -4.67 -16.13 -8.21
CA VAL A 213 -5.10 -16.09 -9.62
C VAL A 213 -6.54 -16.55 -9.68
N VAL A 214 -7.39 -15.73 -10.29
CA VAL A 214 -8.80 -16.07 -10.50
C VAL A 214 -9.19 -15.73 -11.93
N ASP A 215 -9.32 -16.77 -12.76
CA ASP A 215 -9.66 -16.62 -14.17
C ASP A 215 -11.16 -16.91 -14.39
N LEU A 216 -11.97 -15.85 -14.32
CA LEU A 216 -13.40 -15.93 -14.63
C LEU A 216 -13.64 -16.34 -16.09
N GLY A 217 -12.76 -15.92 -17.01
CA GLY A 217 -12.88 -16.26 -18.43
C GLY A 217 -12.78 -17.77 -18.65
N ALA A 218 -11.77 -18.40 -18.05
CA ALA A 218 -11.60 -19.85 -18.06
C ALA A 218 -12.77 -20.57 -17.38
N GLN A 219 -13.25 -20.07 -16.23
CA GLN A 219 -14.41 -20.64 -15.54
C GLN A 219 -15.70 -20.56 -16.36
N LEU A 220 -15.93 -19.47 -17.10
CA LEU A 220 -17.06 -19.33 -18.01
C LEU A 220 -16.92 -20.21 -19.25
N ALA A 221 -15.70 -20.37 -19.77
CA ALA A 221 -15.42 -21.25 -20.91
C ALA A 221 -15.61 -22.75 -20.57
N ASP A 222 -15.43 -23.14 -19.32
CA ASP A 222 -15.68 -24.50 -18.83
C ASP A 222 -17.19 -24.81 -18.62
N VAL A 223 -18.04 -23.78 -18.63
CA VAL A 223 -19.50 -24.00 -18.59
C VAL A 223 -19.93 -24.68 -19.90
N PRO A 224 -20.69 -25.79 -19.85
CA PRO A 224 -21.14 -26.46 -21.07
C PRO A 224 -21.94 -25.51 -21.98
N PRO A 225 -21.83 -25.66 -23.31
CA PRO A 225 -22.30 -24.66 -24.26
C PRO A 225 -23.80 -24.37 -24.13
N LEU A 226 -24.16 -23.11 -24.39
CA LEU A 226 -25.55 -22.65 -24.39
C LEU A 226 -26.16 -22.88 -25.76
N LEU A 227 -26.69 -24.09 -25.97
CA LEU A 227 -27.16 -24.56 -27.27
C LEU A 227 -28.62 -24.18 -27.56
N PHE A 228 -28.88 -23.94 -28.85
CA PHE A 228 -30.18 -23.59 -29.40
C PHE A 228 -30.66 -24.63 -30.42
N PRO A 229 -31.98 -24.90 -30.47
CA PRO A 229 -32.58 -25.60 -31.60
C PRO A 229 -32.39 -24.82 -32.91
N GLU A 230 -32.47 -25.54 -34.03
CA GLU A 230 -32.41 -24.96 -35.37
C GLU A 230 -33.51 -23.91 -35.58
N GLY A 231 -33.15 -22.78 -36.19
CA GLY A 231 -34.04 -21.67 -36.51
C GLY A 231 -34.62 -20.95 -35.29
N SER A 232 -34.08 -21.19 -34.09
CA SER A 232 -34.68 -20.78 -32.83
C SER A 232 -33.72 -19.97 -31.96
N ALA A 233 -34.27 -18.94 -31.30
CA ALA A 233 -33.63 -18.21 -30.20
C ALA A 233 -34.07 -18.74 -28.82
N TRP A 234 -34.87 -19.80 -28.77
CA TRP A 234 -35.31 -20.41 -27.51
C TRP A 234 -34.22 -21.31 -26.95
N LEU A 235 -33.78 -21.02 -25.71
CA LEU A 235 -32.79 -21.82 -25.01
C LEU A 235 -33.30 -23.24 -24.74
N SER A 236 -32.46 -24.23 -25.05
CA SER A 236 -32.75 -25.62 -24.69
C SER A 236 -32.86 -25.78 -23.16
N PRO A 237 -33.62 -26.78 -22.65
CA PRO A 237 -33.70 -27.04 -21.22
C PRO A 237 -32.34 -27.30 -20.55
N GLN A 238 -31.38 -27.83 -21.31
CA GLN A 238 -30.01 -28.00 -20.84
C GLN A 238 -29.26 -26.68 -20.75
N ALA A 239 -29.38 -25.81 -21.75
CA ALA A 239 -28.81 -24.46 -21.71
C ALA A 239 -29.35 -23.65 -20.52
N GLN A 240 -30.65 -23.75 -20.22
CA GLN A 240 -31.24 -23.10 -19.03
C GLN A 240 -30.61 -23.58 -17.70
N ARG A 241 -30.27 -24.87 -17.59
CA ARG A 241 -29.54 -25.40 -16.41
C ARG A 241 -28.09 -24.91 -16.36
N ASN A 242 -27.43 -24.78 -17.51
CA ASN A 242 -26.07 -24.26 -17.56
C ASN A 242 -26.02 -22.78 -17.16
N LEU A 243 -27.04 -22.00 -17.53
CA LEU A 243 -27.16 -20.59 -17.15
C LEU A 243 -27.25 -20.37 -15.63
N TRP A 244 -27.76 -21.34 -14.88
CA TRP A 244 -27.72 -21.27 -13.41
C TRP A 244 -26.28 -21.29 -12.87
N ARG A 245 -25.39 -22.10 -13.45
CA ARG A 245 -23.96 -22.10 -13.09
C ARG A 245 -23.29 -20.80 -13.49
N THR A 246 -23.59 -20.31 -14.70
CA THR A 246 -23.13 -19.00 -15.20
C THR A 246 -23.54 -17.88 -14.25
N ALA A 247 -24.80 -17.83 -13.80
CA ALA A 247 -25.26 -16.82 -12.85
C ALA A 247 -24.55 -16.95 -11.49
N GLY A 248 -24.30 -18.18 -11.01
CA GLY A 248 -23.50 -18.41 -9.79
C GLY A 248 -22.09 -17.82 -9.89
N LEU A 249 -21.42 -18.00 -11.03
CA LEU A 249 -20.12 -17.37 -11.30
C LEU A 249 -20.27 -15.85 -11.32
N LEU A 250 -21.17 -15.28 -12.13
CA LEU A 250 -21.33 -13.82 -12.23
C LEU A 250 -21.71 -13.14 -10.90
N ASN A 251 -22.37 -13.85 -9.98
CA ASN A 251 -22.63 -13.38 -8.63
C ASN A 251 -21.39 -13.41 -7.72
N ALA A 252 -20.52 -14.40 -7.91
CA ALA A 252 -19.23 -14.47 -7.21
C ALA A 252 -18.23 -13.41 -7.69
N TYR A 253 -18.49 -12.75 -8.83
CA TYR A 253 -17.65 -11.69 -9.40
C TYR A 253 -18.48 -10.44 -9.72
N PRO A 254 -19.00 -9.71 -8.73
CA PRO A 254 -19.97 -8.63 -8.94
C PRO A 254 -19.40 -7.46 -9.75
N SER A 255 -18.08 -7.26 -9.73
CA SER A 255 -17.38 -6.25 -10.52
C SER A 255 -17.29 -6.59 -12.02
N ALA A 256 -17.56 -7.85 -12.40
CA ALA A 256 -17.31 -8.32 -13.74
C ALA A 256 -18.39 -7.92 -14.74
N THR A 257 -17.93 -7.47 -15.92
CA THR A 257 -18.77 -7.25 -17.10
C THR A 257 -18.46 -8.30 -18.15
N VAL A 258 -19.51 -8.81 -18.79
CA VAL A 258 -19.40 -9.87 -19.79
C VAL A 258 -20.19 -9.50 -21.05
N ARG A 259 -19.65 -9.90 -22.20
CA ARG A 259 -20.34 -9.86 -23.49
C ARG A 259 -20.85 -11.25 -23.81
N ILE A 260 -22.11 -11.34 -24.18
CA ILE A 260 -22.76 -12.56 -24.64
C ILE A 260 -22.69 -12.54 -26.15
N GLU A 261 -22.01 -13.52 -26.73
CA GLU A 261 -21.81 -13.66 -28.16
C GLU A 261 -22.71 -14.78 -28.67
N GLY A 262 -23.65 -14.43 -29.54
CA GLY A 262 -24.54 -15.39 -30.19
C GLY A 262 -23.96 -15.84 -31.53
N HIS A 263 -24.14 -17.12 -31.84
CA HIS A 263 -23.67 -17.74 -33.07
C HIS A 263 -24.79 -18.53 -33.76
N THR A 264 -24.66 -18.66 -35.07
CA THR A 264 -25.48 -19.51 -35.93
C THR A 264 -24.60 -20.54 -36.65
N ASP A 265 -25.23 -21.56 -37.21
CA ASP A 265 -24.58 -22.33 -38.28
C ASP A 265 -24.65 -21.56 -39.62
N ALA A 266 -23.89 -22.00 -40.62
CA ALA A 266 -23.82 -21.36 -41.93
C ALA A 266 -25.13 -21.39 -42.75
N PHE A 267 -26.16 -22.12 -42.32
CA PHE A 267 -27.42 -22.30 -43.05
C PHE A 267 -28.59 -21.51 -42.45
N GLU A 268 -28.38 -20.88 -41.30
CA GLU A 268 -29.38 -20.07 -40.61
C GLU A 268 -29.35 -18.59 -41.01
N ALA A 269 -30.37 -17.84 -40.59
CA ALA A 269 -30.44 -16.40 -40.74
C ALA A 269 -29.40 -15.72 -39.82
N GLY A 270 -28.15 -15.63 -40.29
CA GLY A 270 -26.95 -15.18 -39.56
C GLY A 270 -27.16 -14.08 -38.51
N ASP A 271 -27.14 -12.81 -38.94
CA ASP A 271 -27.09 -11.67 -38.00
C ASP A 271 -28.33 -11.54 -37.10
N PRO A 272 -29.59 -11.61 -37.62
CA PRO A 272 -30.76 -11.42 -36.77
C PRO A 272 -30.87 -12.53 -35.71
N LEU A 273 -30.67 -13.79 -36.10
CA LEU A 273 -30.86 -14.92 -35.20
C LEU A 273 -29.73 -15.01 -34.15
N SER A 274 -28.49 -14.72 -34.53
CA SER A 274 -27.38 -14.67 -33.57
C SER A 274 -27.58 -13.58 -32.52
N ALA A 275 -28.05 -12.39 -32.92
CA ALA A 275 -28.37 -11.32 -31.98
C ALA A 275 -29.53 -11.69 -31.04
N GLU A 276 -30.59 -12.29 -31.57
CA GLU A 276 -31.73 -12.77 -30.77
C GLU A 276 -31.31 -13.82 -29.73
N ARG A 277 -30.41 -14.74 -30.09
CA ARG A 277 -29.86 -15.74 -29.16
C ARG A 277 -29.07 -15.10 -28.02
N ALA A 278 -28.24 -14.11 -28.32
CA ALA A 278 -27.50 -13.37 -27.31
C ALA A 278 -28.44 -12.63 -26.35
N VAL A 279 -29.51 -12.02 -26.88
CA VAL A 279 -30.56 -11.37 -26.08
C VAL A 279 -31.30 -12.36 -25.19
N ALA A 280 -31.67 -13.54 -25.69
CA ALA A 280 -32.35 -14.57 -24.91
C ALA A 280 -31.53 -15.03 -23.70
N VAL A 281 -30.21 -15.20 -23.87
CA VAL A 281 -29.30 -15.51 -22.76
C VAL A 281 -29.24 -14.38 -21.74
N ARG A 282 -29.10 -13.14 -22.20
CA ARG A 282 -29.09 -11.95 -21.33
C ARG A 282 -30.34 -11.92 -20.47
N ASP A 283 -31.50 -12.06 -21.08
CA ASP A 283 -32.79 -11.92 -20.39
C ASP A 283 -32.99 -13.02 -19.33
N VAL A 284 -32.53 -14.25 -19.60
CA VAL A 284 -32.52 -15.31 -18.59
C VAL A 284 -31.55 -15.00 -17.44
N LEU A 285 -30.34 -14.52 -17.72
CA LEU A 285 -29.40 -14.14 -16.65
C LEU A 285 -29.93 -12.98 -15.80
N VAL A 286 -30.60 -11.99 -16.41
CA VAL A 286 -31.29 -10.91 -15.69
C VAL A 286 -32.41 -11.47 -14.84
N SER A 287 -33.16 -12.46 -15.33
CA SER A 287 -34.19 -13.13 -14.53
C SER A 287 -33.63 -13.89 -13.30
N PHE A 288 -32.35 -14.27 -13.34
CA PHE A 288 -31.62 -14.85 -12.21
C PHE A 288 -31.01 -13.79 -11.28
N GLY A 289 -31.28 -12.50 -11.50
CA GLY A 289 -30.85 -11.40 -10.64
C GLY A 289 -29.49 -10.80 -11.02
N ILE A 290 -28.91 -11.17 -12.16
CA ILE A 290 -27.71 -10.50 -12.67
C ILE A 290 -28.09 -9.10 -13.17
N ASP A 291 -27.35 -8.09 -12.73
CA ASP A 291 -27.55 -6.72 -13.21
C ASP A 291 -27.31 -6.63 -14.72
N GLY A 292 -28.34 -6.22 -15.48
CA GLY A 292 -28.27 -6.06 -16.93
C GLY A 292 -27.23 -5.03 -17.37
N GLY A 293 -26.86 -4.07 -16.52
CA GLY A 293 -25.77 -3.12 -16.80
C GLY A 293 -24.41 -3.79 -16.97
N ARG A 294 -24.24 -5.02 -16.47
CA ARG A 294 -23.02 -5.83 -16.58
C ARG A 294 -22.97 -6.69 -17.84
N LEU A 295 -24.08 -6.77 -18.58
CA LEU A 295 -24.28 -7.70 -19.68
C LEU A 295 -24.45 -6.94 -21.00
N THR A 296 -23.54 -7.17 -21.94
CA THR A 296 -23.70 -6.72 -23.33
C THR A 296 -23.97 -7.91 -24.24
N THR A 297 -24.58 -7.68 -25.39
CA THR A 297 -24.93 -8.72 -26.37
C THR A 297 -24.34 -8.38 -27.72
N ASP A 298 -23.84 -9.38 -28.43
CA ASP A 298 -23.29 -9.26 -29.77
C ASP A 298 -23.66 -10.48 -30.61
N GLY A 299 -24.06 -10.25 -31.86
CA GLY A 299 -24.45 -11.30 -32.80
C GLY A 299 -23.32 -11.50 -33.81
N LEU A 300 -22.68 -12.67 -33.78
CA LEU A 300 -21.51 -12.96 -34.62
C LEU A 300 -21.84 -13.91 -35.79
N ALA A 301 -23.14 -14.14 -36.06
CA ALA A 301 -23.62 -15.03 -37.11
C ALA A 301 -22.82 -16.35 -37.17
N HIS A 302 -22.39 -16.75 -38.37
CA HIS A 302 -21.57 -17.92 -38.62
C HIS A 302 -20.07 -17.58 -38.82
N ASP A 303 -19.64 -16.37 -38.43
CA ASP A 303 -18.29 -15.86 -38.71
C ASP A 303 -17.19 -16.58 -37.88
N ARG A 304 -17.58 -17.25 -36.80
CA ARG A 304 -16.68 -17.95 -35.88
C ARG A 304 -17.19 -19.36 -35.52
N PRO A 305 -17.17 -20.30 -36.48
CA PRO A 305 -17.58 -21.67 -36.22
C PRO A 305 -16.65 -22.34 -35.22
N ASP A 306 -17.22 -23.09 -34.26
CA ASP A 306 -16.46 -23.96 -33.33
C ASP A 306 -16.13 -25.29 -34.00
N ARG A 307 -17.04 -25.78 -34.86
CA ARG A 307 -16.87 -26.99 -35.65
C ARG A 307 -17.18 -26.76 -37.13
N PRO A 308 -16.68 -27.60 -38.05
CA PRO A 308 -17.13 -27.58 -39.44
C PRO A 308 -18.65 -27.84 -39.55
N ASP A 309 -19.35 -27.12 -40.42
CA ASP A 309 -20.80 -27.25 -40.64
C ASP A 309 -21.20 -28.44 -41.54
N ASP A 310 -20.21 -29.26 -41.94
CA ASP A 310 -20.38 -30.42 -42.83
C ASP A 310 -21.28 -31.52 -42.25
N THR A 311 -21.51 -31.50 -40.93
CA THR A 311 -22.30 -32.51 -40.21
C THR A 311 -23.38 -31.85 -39.35
N ASP A 312 -24.49 -32.56 -39.13
CA ASP A 312 -25.59 -32.09 -38.29
C ASP A 312 -25.12 -31.78 -36.86
N ASP A 313 -24.19 -32.58 -36.33
CA ASP A 313 -23.56 -32.36 -35.03
C ASP A 313 -22.71 -31.08 -35.02
N GLY A 314 -21.91 -30.85 -36.06
CA GLY A 314 -21.12 -29.63 -36.19
C GLY A 314 -22.00 -28.37 -36.22
N ARG A 315 -23.07 -28.41 -37.02
CA ARG A 315 -24.07 -27.32 -37.06
C ARG A 315 -24.72 -27.10 -35.70
N ALA A 316 -25.10 -28.18 -35.00
CA ALA A 316 -25.68 -28.08 -33.66
C ALA A 316 -24.73 -27.44 -32.63
N HIS A 317 -23.42 -27.67 -32.73
CA HIS A 317 -22.43 -27.01 -31.89
C HIS A 317 -22.22 -25.53 -32.27
N ASN A 318 -22.44 -25.16 -33.53
CA ASN A 318 -22.33 -23.78 -33.98
C ASN A 318 -23.52 -22.91 -33.59
N ARG A 319 -24.70 -23.50 -33.41
CA ARG A 319 -25.88 -22.84 -32.83
C ARG A 319 -25.77 -22.68 -31.31
N ARG A 320 -24.88 -21.79 -30.89
CA ARG A 320 -24.53 -21.56 -29.48
C ARG A 320 -24.51 -20.10 -29.09
N ALA A 321 -24.49 -19.85 -27.79
CA ALA A 321 -24.03 -18.59 -27.22
C ALA A 321 -22.86 -18.86 -26.26
N VAL A 322 -21.92 -17.92 -26.21
CA VAL A 322 -20.76 -17.95 -25.32
C VAL A 322 -20.66 -16.64 -24.55
N LEU A 323 -20.01 -16.67 -23.39
CA LEU A 323 -19.77 -15.48 -22.58
C LEU A 323 -18.28 -15.15 -22.61
N ALA A 324 -17.96 -13.92 -22.97
CA ALA A 324 -16.61 -13.38 -22.95
C ALA A 324 -16.50 -12.30 -21.87
N VAL A 325 -15.47 -12.38 -21.02
CA VAL A 325 -15.20 -11.34 -20.03
C VAL A 325 -14.65 -10.09 -20.73
N THR A 326 -15.26 -8.93 -20.46
CA THR A 326 -14.90 -7.65 -21.11
C THR A 326 -14.46 -6.56 -20.13
N GLY A 327 -14.51 -6.83 -18.83
CA GLY A 327 -14.17 -5.90 -17.76
C GLY A 327 -13.39 -6.55 -16.62
N PRO A 328 -13.41 -5.94 -15.41
CA PRO A 328 -12.84 -6.56 -14.20
C PRO A 328 -13.24 -8.02 -14.06
N ALA A 329 -12.41 -8.86 -13.48
CA ALA A 329 -12.73 -10.27 -13.25
C ALA A 329 -12.43 -10.70 -11.81
N GLY A 330 -12.64 -9.80 -10.83
CA GLY A 330 -12.32 -10.11 -9.44
C GLY A 330 -13.56 -10.31 -8.57
N PRO A 331 -13.41 -11.14 -7.52
CA PRO A 331 -14.51 -11.59 -6.67
C PRO A 331 -15.11 -10.48 -5.79
#